data_AF-A0A2N5ZNH5-F1
#
_entry.id   AF-A0A2N5ZNH5-F1
#
_cell.length_a   1.000
_cell.length_b   1.000
_cell.length_c   1.000
_cell.angle_alpha   90.00
_cell.angle_beta   90.00
_cell.angle_gamma   90.00
#
_symmetry.space_group_name_H-M   'P 1'
#
loop_
_entity.id
_entity.type
_entity.pdbx_description
1 polymer ?
#
loop_
_entity_poly.entity_id
_entity_poly.type
_entity_poly.pdbx_seq_one_letter_code
_entity_poly.pdbx_strand_id
1 'polypeptide(L)'
;MVCYSGQTASYATSILRLLGHSNVYCLKFGMCSWHQDFAGSWPSNISNTYATQLTTDVTEKNATGSLPKFTTSSTDGEGILDERVDLVLTEWGDATTTASAVFANPDDYYIVNYWSEAHYNLGHIPGAIQYTPKASMSLEADLQTLPTDKTIVVYCYTGQTSAHLTAYLRILGYDAKSLLFGINGMAYDWAVNNEMTHWDDAYIMGYDYVTE
;
A
#
# COMPACT_ATOMS: atom_id res chain seq x y z
N MET A 1 -9.65 6.62 -11.74
CA MET A 1 -9.09 7.46 -10.66
C MET A 1 -7.65 7.80 -10.99
N VAL A 2 -7.29 9.07 -10.86
CA VAL A 2 -5.92 9.56 -11.08
C VAL A 2 -5.50 10.49 -9.95
N CYS A 3 -4.21 10.47 -9.63
CA CYS A 3 -3.47 11.47 -8.87
C CYS A 3 -2.04 11.47 -9.44
N TYR A 4 -1.12 12.30 -8.94
CA TYR A 4 0.23 12.39 -9.52
C TYR A 4 0.96 11.05 -9.57
N SER A 5 1.13 10.36 -8.44
CA SER A 5 1.90 9.09 -8.37
C SER A 5 1.06 7.81 -8.49
N GLY A 6 -0.27 7.95 -8.47
CA GLY A 6 -1.24 6.85 -8.45
C GLY A 6 -1.62 6.35 -7.04
N GLN A 7 -0.84 6.65 -6.00
CA GLN A 7 -1.02 6.06 -4.66
C GLN A 7 -2.34 6.48 -3.97
N THR A 8 -2.61 7.79 -3.87
CA THR A 8 -3.88 8.30 -3.31
C THR A 8 -5.08 7.89 -4.16
N ALA A 9 -4.91 7.79 -5.48
CA ALA A 9 -5.95 7.30 -6.38
C ALA A 9 -6.24 5.81 -6.17
N SER A 10 -5.23 4.98 -5.87
CA SER A 10 -5.42 3.57 -5.50
C SER A 10 -6.17 3.40 -4.19
N TYR A 11 -5.90 4.27 -3.20
CA TYR A 11 -6.64 4.34 -1.94
C TYR A 11 -8.13 4.63 -2.19
N ALA A 12 -8.45 5.71 -2.90
CA ALA A 12 -9.82 6.06 -3.26
C ALA A 12 -10.50 5.00 -4.14
N THR A 13 -9.75 4.34 -5.03
CA THR A 13 -10.26 3.23 -5.85
C THR A 13 -10.70 2.04 -5.01
N SER A 14 -9.99 1.74 -3.91
CA SER A 14 -10.38 0.69 -2.96
C SER A 14 -11.71 1.00 -2.31
N ILE A 15 -11.87 2.23 -1.83
CA ILE A 15 -13.10 2.72 -1.20
C ILE A 15 -14.28 2.61 -2.17
N LEU A 16 -14.14 3.12 -3.40
CA LEU A 16 -15.21 3.04 -4.41
C LEU A 16 -15.60 1.59 -4.73
N ARG A 17 -14.64 0.67 -4.78
CA ARG A 17 -14.93 -0.74 -5.02
C ARG A 17 -15.65 -1.39 -3.84
N LEU A 18 -15.31 -1.01 -2.61
CA LEU A 18 -15.99 -1.47 -1.40
C LEU A 18 -17.43 -0.95 -1.31
N LEU A 19 -17.69 0.25 -1.82
CA LEU A 19 -19.04 0.81 -2.02
C LEU A 19 -19.80 0.16 -3.19
N GLY A 20 -19.26 -0.88 -3.83
CA GLY A 20 -19.92 -1.62 -4.90
C GLY A 20 -19.66 -1.11 -6.32
N HIS A 21 -18.83 -0.08 -6.52
CA HIS A 21 -18.45 0.37 -7.86
C HIS A 21 -17.38 -0.55 -8.46
N SER A 22 -17.83 -1.54 -9.24
CA SER A 22 -16.96 -2.58 -9.81
C SER A 22 -16.08 -2.11 -10.98
N ASN A 23 -16.48 -1.05 -11.70
CA ASN A 23 -15.79 -0.54 -12.89
C ASN A 23 -14.92 0.69 -12.58
N VAL A 24 -14.09 0.61 -11.54
CA VAL A 24 -13.19 1.70 -11.11
C VAL A 24 -11.75 1.20 -11.10
N TYR A 25 -10.84 1.95 -11.72
CA TYR A 25 -9.41 1.61 -11.79
C TYR A 25 -8.54 2.82 -11.44
N CYS A 26 -7.35 2.55 -10.92
CA CYS A 26 -6.30 3.56 -10.76
C CYS A 26 -5.31 3.48 -11.92
N LEU A 27 -4.92 4.64 -12.47
CA LEU A 27 -3.87 4.70 -13.49
C LEU A 27 -2.53 4.29 -12.88
N LYS A 28 -1.88 3.27 -13.45
CA LYS A 28 -0.57 2.81 -13.00
C LYS A 28 0.43 3.96 -13.09
N PHE A 29 1.05 4.28 -11.96
CA PHE A 29 1.97 5.41 -11.76
C PHE A 29 1.33 6.80 -11.81
N GLY A 30 0.00 6.88 -11.89
CA GLY A 30 -0.73 8.15 -11.86
C GLY A 30 -0.48 9.03 -13.08
N MET A 31 -0.68 10.34 -12.94
CA MET A 31 -0.45 11.32 -14.00
C MET A 31 1.01 11.34 -14.46
N CYS A 32 1.96 10.85 -13.65
CA CYS A 32 3.34 10.72 -14.09
C CYS A 32 3.48 9.86 -15.36
N SER A 33 2.69 8.79 -15.52
CA SER A 33 2.70 8.00 -16.76
C SER A 33 1.89 8.64 -17.89
N TRP A 34 1.13 9.71 -17.63
CA TRP A 34 0.32 10.38 -18.63
C TRP A 34 1.19 11.24 -19.56
N HIS A 35 1.96 12.16 -18.99
CA HIS A 35 2.75 13.14 -19.72
C HIS A 35 3.97 13.60 -18.91
N GLN A 36 5.03 14.01 -19.62
CA GLN A 36 6.32 14.41 -19.02
C GLN A 36 6.16 15.56 -18.01
N ASP A 37 5.23 16.48 -18.24
CA ASP A 37 5.01 17.64 -17.36
C ASP A 37 4.47 17.26 -15.98
N PHE A 38 3.95 16.04 -15.83
CA PHE A 38 3.46 15.51 -14.55
C PHE A 38 4.40 14.48 -13.94
N ALA A 39 5.49 14.11 -14.62
CA ALA A 39 6.35 12.99 -14.25
C ALA A 39 7.08 13.17 -12.90
N GLY A 40 7.26 14.41 -12.44
CA GLY A 40 8.18 14.76 -11.36
C GLY A 40 7.98 14.01 -10.03
N SER A 41 6.78 13.51 -9.71
CA SER A 41 6.55 12.80 -8.45
C SER A 41 7.33 11.48 -8.34
N TRP A 42 7.56 10.75 -9.44
CA TRP A 42 8.27 9.46 -9.36
C TRP A 42 9.80 9.64 -9.27
N PRO A 43 10.47 10.37 -10.18
CA PRO A 43 11.91 10.59 -10.10
C PRO A 43 12.35 11.24 -8.79
N SER A 44 11.51 12.11 -8.20
CA SER A 44 11.82 12.77 -6.92
C SER A 44 11.73 11.87 -5.68
N ASN A 45 11.14 10.67 -5.82
CA ASN A 45 10.88 9.76 -4.70
C ASN A 45 11.49 8.37 -4.89
N ILE A 46 12.27 8.16 -5.96
CA ILE A 46 13.11 6.97 -6.13
C ILE A 46 14.29 7.04 -5.17
N SER A 47 14.63 5.90 -4.54
CA SER A 47 15.77 5.84 -3.63
C SER A 47 16.41 4.46 -3.56
N ASN A 48 17.69 4.43 -3.19
CA ASN A 48 18.48 3.23 -2.87
C ASN A 48 18.99 3.23 -1.42
N THR A 49 18.55 4.18 -0.57
CA THR A 49 19.06 4.40 0.78
C THR A 49 19.07 3.13 1.65
N TYR A 50 18.09 2.23 1.46
CA TYR A 50 17.91 1.05 2.30
C TYR A 50 18.21 -0.27 1.58
N ALA A 51 18.75 -0.22 0.36
CA ALA A 51 19.00 -1.42 -0.46
C ALA A 51 19.89 -2.46 0.25
N THR A 52 20.93 -2.01 0.96
CA THR A 52 21.86 -2.91 1.69
C THR A 52 21.29 -3.44 3.02
N GLN A 53 20.12 -2.97 3.42
CA GLN A 53 19.46 -3.37 4.67
C GLN A 53 18.36 -4.42 4.45
N LEU A 54 18.07 -4.77 3.19
CA LEU A 54 17.14 -5.85 2.90
C LEU A 54 17.71 -7.18 3.39
N THR A 55 16.83 -8.05 3.89
CA THR A 55 17.16 -9.40 4.35
C THR A 55 16.33 -10.45 3.63
N THR A 56 16.74 -11.71 3.76
CA THR A 56 16.00 -12.90 3.34
C THR A 56 15.46 -13.70 4.53
N ASP A 57 15.60 -13.18 5.75
CA ASP A 57 15.17 -13.86 6.97
C ASP A 57 13.64 -13.94 7.06
N VAL A 58 13.10 -15.15 6.97
CA VAL A 58 11.65 -15.37 7.03
C VAL A 58 11.11 -14.99 8.41
N THR A 59 10.10 -14.12 8.42
CA THR A 59 9.32 -13.79 9.62
C THR A 59 7.92 -14.40 9.51
N GLU A 60 7.57 -15.25 10.47
CA GLU A 60 6.28 -15.93 10.51
C GLU A 60 5.12 -14.99 10.80
N LYS A 61 3.92 -15.34 10.29
CA LYS A 61 2.69 -14.66 10.67
C LYS A 61 2.36 -14.91 12.15
N ASN A 62 1.60 -14.01 12.76
CA ASN A 62 1.10 -14.26 14.11
C ASN A 62 0.08 -15.41 14.07
N ALA A 63 -0.18 -16.01 15.24
CA ALA A 63 -1.38 -16.82 15.41
C ALA A 63 -2.65 -15.98 15.13
N THR A 64 -3.73 -16.65 14.76
CA THR A 64 -5.01 -15.98 14.52
C THR A 64 -5.53 -15.31 15.80
N GLY A 65 -6.01 -14.08 15.66
CA GLY A 65 -6.50 -13.24 16.74
C GLY A 65 -7.92 -12.71 16.49
N SER A 66 -8.34 -11.80 17.37
CA SER A 66 -9.61 -11.09 17.21
C SER A 66 -9.53 -10.01 16.13
N LEU A 67 -10.64 -9.75 15.46
CA LEU A 67 -10.79 -8.60 14.57
C LEU A 67 -10.83 -7.27 15.34
N PRO A 68 -10.51 -6.13 14.69
CA PRO A 68 -10.64 -4.82 15.31
C PRO A 68 -12.06 -4.56 15.80
N LYS A 69 -12.16 -3.75 16.85
CA LYS A 69 -13.42 -3.23 17.36
C LYS A 69 -13.44 -1.73 17.16
N PHE A 70 -14.53 -1.21 16.63
CA PHE A 70 -14.79 0.22 16.50
C PHE A 70 -16.21 0.54 16.95
N THR A 71 -16.46 1.81 17.22
CA THR A 71 -17.81 2.30 17.54
C THR A 71 -18.49 2.78 16.27
N THR A 72 -19.81 2.63 16.22
CA THR A 72 -20.66 3.01 15.09
C THR A 72 -22.02 3.45 15.64
N SER A 73 -22.69 4.37 14.96
CA SER A 73 -24.04 4.80 15.31
C SER A 73 -25.12 3.99 14.56
N SER A 74 -24.74 3.32 13.47
CA SER A 74 -25.60 2.42 12.70
C SER A 74 -25.68 1.02 13.33
N THR A 75 -26.78 0.33 13.02
CA THR A 75 -27.04 -1.07 13.42
C THR A 75 -27.11 -2.05 12.25
N ASP A 76 -27.05 -1.55 11.01
CA ASP A 76 -27.04 -2.36 9.79
C ASP A 76 -25.71 -2.21 9.05
N GLY A 77 -25.40 -3.20 8.20
CA GLY A 77 -24.09 -3.29 7.55
C GLY A 77 -23.80 -2.15 6.56
N GLU A 78 -24.83 -1.61 5.90
CA GLU A 78 -24.68 -0.52 4.94
C GLU A 78 -24.31 0.78 5.66
N GLY A 79 -25.07 1.16 6.68
CA GLY A 79 -24.77 2.36 7.47
C GLY A 79 -23.45 2.25 8.23
N ILE A 80 -23.05 1.04 8.68
CA ILE A 80 -21.72 0.83 9.25
C ILE A 80 -20.64 1.09 8.20
N LEU A 81 -20.79 0.55 6.99
CA LEU A 81 -19.83 0.77 5.92
C LEU A 81 -19.71 2.25 5.56
N ASP A 82 -20.84 2.96 5.43
CA ASP A 82 -20.87 4.39 5.12
C ASP A 82 -20.12 5.21 6.18
N GLU A 83 -20.36 4.98 7.47
CA GLU A 83 -19.64 5.65 8.55
C GLU A 83 -18.13 5.39 8.50
N ARG A 84 -17.72 4.14 8.20
CA ARG A 84 -16.30 3.79 8.05
C ARG A 84 -15.68 4.48 6.84
N VAL A 85 -16.40 4.54 5.73
CA VAL A 85 -15.96 5.18 4.50
C VAL A 85 -15.78 6.68 4.69
N ASP A 86 -16.73 7.36 5.32
CA ASP A 86 -16.67 8.81 5.58
C ASP A 86 -15.43 9.18 6.41
N LEU A 87 -15.13 8.37 7.43
CA LEU A 87 -13.90 8.52 8.21
C LEU A 87 -12.67 8.33 7.30
N VAL A 88 -12.54 7.15 6.69
CA VAL A 88 -11.35 6.72 5.95
C VAL A 88 -11.05 7.63 4.75
N LEU A 89 -12.06 8.21 4.10
CA LEU A 89 -11.88 9.17 3.00
C LEU A 89 -11.03 10.39 3.40
N THR A 90 -11.05 10.78 4.67
CA THR A 90 -10.32 11.95 5.18
C THR A 90 -8.92 11.62 5.71
N GLU A 91 -8.59 10.33 5.86
CA GLU A 91 -7.42 9.87 6.61
C GLU A 91 -6.16 9.65 5.77
N TRP A 92 -6.14 9.99 4.47
CA TRP A 92 -4.97 9.67 3.62
C TRP A 92 -3.63 10.13 4.21
N GLY A 93 -3.59 11.31 4.84
CA GLY A 93 -2.38 11.80 5.53
C GLY A 93 -1.91 10.84 6.63
N ASP A 94 -2.82 10.44 7.51
CA ASP A 94 -2.54 9.52 8.62
C ASP A 94 -2.37 8.07 8.17
N ALA A 95 -2.90 7.71 7.00
CA ALA A 95 -2.84 6.40 6.39
C ALA A 95 -1.54 6.16 5.61
N THR A 96 -0.52 7.00 5.76
CA THR A 96 0.78 6.85 5.08
C THR A 96 1.96 6.93 6.05
N THR A 97 3.08 6.37 5.62
CA THR A 97 4.38 6.50 6.30
C THR A 97 5.52 6.48 5.27
N THR A 98 6.72 6.85 5.72
CA THR A 98 7.93 6.86 4.88
C THR A 98 8.82 5.65 5.19
N ALA A 99 9.66 5.26 4.23
CA ALA A 99 10.70 4.26 4.48
C ALA A 99 11.61 4.68 5.64
N SER A 100 11.97 5.96 5.73
CA SER A 100 12.79 6.47 6.83
C SER A 100 12.18 6.28 8.20
N ALA A 101 10.86 6.46 8.35
CA ALA A 101 10.20 6.22 9.63
C ALA A 101 10.18 4.74 10.01
N VAL A 102 9.98 3.86 9.02
CA VAL A 102 9.92 2.40 9.22
C VAL A 102 11.30 1.84 9.56
N PHE A 103 12.35 2.21 8.82
CA PHE A 103 13.71 1.73 9.08
C PHE A 103 14.33 2.33 10.35
N ALA A 104 13.88 3.51 10.81
CA ALA A 104 14.35 4.08 12.06
C ALA A 104 13.83 3.31 13.28
N ASN A 105 12.57 2.86 13.26
CA ASN A 105 11.94 2.16 14.38
C ASN A 105 11.09 0.97 13.86
N PRO A 106 11.71 -0.08 13.29
CA PRO A 106 10.96 -1.19 12.69
C PRO A 106 10.09 -1.93 13.71
N ASP A 107 10.54 -2.00 14.96
CA ASP A 107 9.84 -2.68 16.06
C ASP A 107 8.52 -1.99 16.47
N ASP A 108 8.31 -0.74 16.10
CA ASP A 108 7.04 -0.03 16.33
C ASP A 108 5.91 -0.55 15.43
N TYR A 109 6.27 -1.25 14.34
CA TYR A 109 5.32 -1.63 13.30
C TYR A 109 5.12 -3.14 13.19
N TYR A 110 3.95 -3.52 12.69
CA TYR A 110 3.72 -4.81 12.05
C TYR A 110 3.87 -4.63 10.54
N ILE A 111 5.01 -5.05 9.98
CA ILE A 111 5.37 -4.73 8.60
C ILE A 111 4.84 -5.82 7.66
N VAL A 112 3.84 -5.49 6.85
CA VAL A 112 3.26 -6.36 5.82
C VAL A 112 3.97 -6.14 4.50
N ASN A 113 4.71 -7.16 4.08
CA ASN A 113 5.20 -7.30 2.72
C ASN A 113 4.07 -7.84 1.83
N TYR A 114 3.61 -7.04 0.85
CA TYR A 114 2.47 -7.39 0.01
C TYR A 114 2.87 -7.68 -1.44
N TRP A 115 3.64 -8.75 -1.63
CA TRP A 115 3.98 -9.31 -2.94
C TRP A 115 4.13 -10.85 -2.90
N SER A 116 4.49 -11.48 -4.03
CA SER A 116 4.63 -12.94 -4.11
C SER A 116 5.75 -13.48 -3.20
N GLU A 117 5.57 -14.69 -2.68
CA GLU A 117 6.59 -15.34 -1.85
C GLU A 117 7.95 -15.45 -2.57
N ALA A 118 7.93 -15.70 -3.88
CA ALA A 118 9.13 -15.71 -4.70
C ALA A 118 9.94 -14.41 -4.59
N HIS A 119 9.29 -13.23 -4.64
CA HIS A 119 9.98 -11.96 -4.47
C HIS A 119 10.37 -11.67 -3.03
N TYR A 120 9.59 -12.17 -2.06
CA TYR A 120 9.94 -12.05 -0.64
C TYR A 120 11.25 -12.78 -0.34
N ASN A 121 11.43 -13.97 -0.92
CA ASN A 121 12.66 -14.76 -0.79
C ASN A 121 13.88 -14.14 -1.47
N LEU A 122 13.71 -13.15 -2.36
CA LEU A 122 14.83 -12.37 -2.92
C LEU A 122 15.35 -11.34 -1.93
N GLY A 123 14.45 -10.70 -1.17
CA GLY A 123 14.79 -9.66 -0.21
C GLY A 123 13.59 -8.84 0.23
N HIS A 124 13.57 -8.42 1.50
CA HIS A 124 12.48 -7.64 2.11
C HIS A 124 12.99 -6.80 3.29
N ILE A 125 12.15 -5.90 3.81
CA ILE A 125 12.48 -5.10 5.01
C ILE A 125 12.65 -6.06 6.19
N PRO A 126 13.70 -5.95 7.02
CA PRO A 126 13.87 -6.80 8.20
C PRO A 126 12.62 -6.84 9.08
N GLY A 127 12.22 -8.05 9.48
CA GLY A 127 10.99 -8.28 10.28
C GLY A 127 9.68 -8.18 9.50
N ALA A 128 9.72 -7.90 8.19
CA ALA A 128 8.51 -7.88 7.37
C ALA A 128 7.97 -9.29 7.14
N ILE A 129 6.65 -9.40 7.14
CA ILE A 129 5.91 -10.66 7.06
C ILE A 129 5.20 -10.72 5.71
N GLN A 130 5.36 -11.83 5.01
CA GLN A 130 4.81 -12.00 3.66
C GLN A 130 3.30 -12.24 3.69
N TYR A 131 2.57 -11.49 2.88
CA TYR A 131 1.16 -11.73 2.57
C TYR A 131 0.94 -11.68 1.04
N THR A 132 0.34 -12.73 0.50
CA THR A 132 0.16 -12.87 -0.94
C THR A 132 -1.02 -12.02 -1.43
N PRO A 133 -0.81 -11.13 -2.43
CA PRO A 133 -1.88 -10.33 -3.00
C PRO A 133 -3.05 -11.16 -3.51
N LYS A 134 -4.28 -10.73 -3.21
CA LYS A 134 -5.55 -11.40 -3.56
C LYS A 134 -5.77 -12.80 -2.95
N ALA A 135 -4.88 -13.28 -2.09
CA ALA A 135 -5.02 -14.57 -1.42
C ALA A 135 -5.10 -14.43 0.10
N SER A 136 -4.18 -13.66 0.70
CA SER A 136 -4.03 -13.64 2.16
C SER A 136 -5.07 -12.80 2.92
N MET A 137 -5.72 -11.81 2.28
CA MET A 137 -6.51 -10.78 2.98
C MET A 137 -8.01 -11.12 3.11
N SER A 138 -8.32 -12.40 3.35
CA SER A 138 -9.68 -12.89 3.66
C SER A 138 -9.74 -13.49 5.07
N LEU A 139 -10.96 -13.57 5.64
CA LEU A 139 -11.18 -14.17 6.96
C LEU A 139 -10.76 -15.64 7.03
N GLU A 140 -10.94 -16.38 5.94
CA GLU A 140 -10.59 -17.81 5.86
C GLU A 140 -9.09 -18.05 5.60
N ALA A 141 -8.34 -16.99 5.31
CA ALA A 141 -6.89 -17.04 5.07
C ALA A 141 -6.15 -16.36 6.24
N ASP A 142 -5.41 -15.29 5.96
CA ASP A 142 -4.46 -14.71 6.90
C ASP A 142 -4.96 -13.41 7.57
N LEU A 143 -6.16 -12.90 7.26
CA LEU A 143 -6.62 -11.60 7.77
C LEU A 143 -6.59 -11.53 9.31
N GLN A 144 -6.96 -12.61 9.98
CA GLN A 144 -6.99 -12.68 11.45
C GLN A 144 -5.59 -12.78 12.08
N THR A 145 -4.53 -12.94 11.29
CA THR A 145 -3.15 -12.91 11.81
C THR A 145 -2.61 -11.48 11.96
N LEU A 146 -3.32 -10.49 11.43
CA LEU A 146 -2.98 -9.07 11.63
C LEU A 146 -3.29 -8.65 13.08
N PRO A 147 -2.35 -7.95 13.77
CA PRO A 147 -2.59 -7.46 15.12
C PRO A 147 -3.61 -6.32 15.13
N THR A 148 -4.26 -6.12 16.28
CA THR A 148 -5.23 -5.02 16.50
C THR A 148 -4.73 -3.96 17.47
N ASP A 149 -3.57 -4.20 18.07
CA ASP A 149 -2.90 -3.40 19.10
C ASP A 149 -1.55 -2.82 18.63
N LYS A 150 -1.26 -2.91 17.32
CA LYS A 150 -0.02 -2.43 16.70
C LYS A 150 -0.30 -1.80 15.35
N THR A 151 0.40 -0.71 15.03
CA THR A 151 0.31 -0.07 13.71
C THR A 151 0.83 -1.02 12.63
N ILE A 152 0.00 -1.29 11.63
CA ILE A 152 0.33 -2.11 10.47
C ILE A 152 0.90 -1.21 9.37
N VAL A 153 2.09 -1.52 8.87
CA VAL A 153 2.65 -0.85 7.70
C VAL A 153 2.63 -1.80 6.53
N VAL A 154 1.84 -1.50 5.51
CA VAL A 154 1.78 -2.26 4.27
C VAL A 154 2.71 -1.62 3.25
N TYR A 155 3.54 -2.43 2.59
CA TYR A 155 4.28 -1.98 1.43
C TYR A 155 4.20 -2.99 0.29
N CYS A 156 4.37 -2.49 -0.93
CA CYS A 156 4.44 -3.31 -2.13
C CYS A 156 5.53 -2.74 -3.06
N TYR A 157 5.43 -3.01 -4.36
CA TYR A 157 6.40 -2.49 -5.32
C TYR A 157 6.37 -0.96 -5.44
N THR A 158 5.18 -0.37 -5.62
CA THR A 158 5.01 1.03 -6.04
C THR A 158 4.20 1.90 -5.06
N GLY A 159 3.83 1.36 -3.91
CA GLY A 159 2.92 2.04 -2.97
C GLY A 159 1.43 2.04 -3.40
N GLN A 160 1.10 1.66 -4.64
CA GLN A 160 -0.28 1.68 -5.14
C GLN A 160 -1.12 0.52 -4.59
N THR A 161 -0.61 -0.72 -4.68
CA THR A 161 -1.32 -1.89 -4.12
C THR A 161 -1.39 -1.83 -2.59
N SER A 162 -0.35 -1.33 -1.92
CA SER A 162 -0.37 -1.13 -0.48
C SER A 162 -1.39 -0.07 -0.08
N ALA A 163 -1.46 1.06 -0.78
CA ALA A 163 -2.49 2.08 -0.54
C ALA A 163 -3.91 1.52 -0.71
N HIS A 164 -4.13 0.66 -1.72
CA HIS A 164 -5.40 -0.03 -1.89
C HIS A 164 -5.75 -0.92 -0.69
N LEU A 165 -4.79 -1.72 -0.22
CA LEU A 165 -4.98 -2.59 0.94
C LEU A 165 -5.14 -1.80 2.24
N THR A 166 -4.41 -0.70 2.42
CA THR A 166 -4.52 0.16 3.58
C THR A 166 -5.92 0.72 3.73
N ALA A 167 -6.56 1.18 2.65
CA ALA A 167 -7.96 1.63 2.71
C ALA A 167 -8.91 0.53 3.21
N TYR A 168 -8.74 -0.70 2.68
CA TYR A 168 -9.53 -1.86 3.11
C TYR A 168 -9.33 -2.17 4.60
N LEU A 169 -8.08 -2.24 5.07
CA LEU A 169 -7.75 -2.51 6.47
C LEU A 169 -8.28 -1.42 7.40
N ARG A 170 -8.18 -0.14 7.01
CA ARG A 170 -8.72 0.97 7.80
C ARG A 170 -10.25 0.95 7.86
N ILE A 171 -10.94 0.59 6.77
CA ILE A 171 -12.40 0.38 6.81
C ILE A 171 -12.76 -0.71 7.83
N LEU A 172 -11.98 -1.79 7.91
CA LEU A 172 -12.15 -2.85 8.91
C LEU A 172 -11.75 -2.46 10.35
N GLY A 173 -11.17 -1.27 10.56
CA GLY A 173 -10.81 -0.79 11.90
C GLY A 173 -9.35 -0.99 12.30
N TYR A 174 -8.50 -1.50 11.42
CA TYR A 174 -7.06 -1.59 11.71
C TYR A 174 -6.40 -0.21 11.63
N ASP A 175 -5.44 0.04 12.53
CA ASP A 175 -4.48 1.13 12.35
C ASP A 175 -3.45 0.73 11.28
N ALA A 176 -3.76 1.01 10.03
CA ALA A 176 -2.93 0.67 8.89
C ALA A 176 -2.38 1.91 8.17
N LYS A 177 -1.13 1.82 7.72
CA LYS A 177 -0.41 2.82 6.93
C LYS A 177 0.16 2.18 5.67
N SER A 178 0.14 2.90 4.55
CA SER A 178 0.87 2.53 3.34
C SER A 178 2.25 3.17 3.36
N LEU A 179 3.30 2.37 3.14
CA LEU A 179 4.64 2.88 2.89
C LEU A 179 4.68 3.54 1.51
N LEU A 180 4.98 4.83 1.45
CA LEU A 180 4.99 5.61 0.22
C LEU A 180 6.03 5.09 -0.77
N PHE A 181 5.63 4.94 -2.04
CA PHE A 181 6.45 4.49 -3.17
C PHE A 181 6.99 3.06 -3.09
N GLY A 182 6.72 2.31 -2.01
CA GLY A 182 7.10 0.90 -1.92
C GLY A 182 8.60 0.65 -2.07
N ILE A 183 8.98 -0.48 -2.68
CA ILE A 183 10.41 -0.82 -2.93
C ILE A 183 11.12 0.23 -3.80
N ASN A 184 10.40 0.91 -4.70
CA ASN A 184 10.98 1.97 -5.53
C ASN A 184 11.49 3.15 -4.70
N GLY A 185 10.87 3.43 -3.56
CA GLY A 185 11.26 4.50 -2.65
C GLY A 185 12.33 4.12 -1.63
N MET A 186 12.92 2.92 -1.73
CA MET A 186 13.89 2.45 -0.72
C MET A 186 15.06 1.62 -1.28
N ALA A 187 14.84 0.86 -2.36
CA ALA A 187 15.83 -0.01 -2.98
C ALA A 187 15.54 -0.19 -4.49
N TYR A 188 15.48 0.92 -5.22
CA TYR A 188 15.11 0.95 -6.64
C TYR A 188 15.99 0.07 -7.53
N ASP A 189 17.33 0.23 -7.50
CA ASP A 189 18.25 -0.53 -8.35
C ASP A 189 18.16 -2.02 -8.05
N TRP A 190 17.99 -2.38 -6.77
CA TRP A 190 17.77 -3.76 -6.36
C TRP A 190 16.48 -4.33 -6.95
N ALA A 191 15.39 -3.55 -6.94
CA ALA A 191 14.13 -3.96 -7.57
C ALA A 191 14.26 -4.12 -9.09
N VAL A 192 14.97 -3.21 -9.75
CA VAL A 192 15.27 -3.29 -11.20
C VAL A 192 16.05 -4.56 -11.52
N ASN A 193 17.14 -4.83 -10.79
CA ASN A 193 18.01 -5.99 -11.00
C ASN A 193 17.30 -7.34 -10.74
N ASN A 194 16.23 -7.33 -9.95
CA ASN A 194 15.41 -8.50 -9.66
C ASN A 194 14.13 -8.55 -10.50
N GLU A 195 14.04 -7.74 -11.57
CA GLU A 195 12.91 -7.70 -12.50
C GLU A 195 11.55 -7.40 -11.82
N MET A 196 11.59 -6.74 -10.67
CA MET A 196 10.40 -6.34 -9.93
C MET A 196 9.76 -5.11 -10.57
N THR A 197 8.47 -4.88 -10.32
CA THR A 197 7.81 -3.68 -10.84
C THR A 197 8.49 -2.41 -10.33
N HIS A 198 8.98 -1.60 -11.24
CA HIS A 198 9.65 -0.34 -10.97
C HIS A 198 9.13 0.79 -11.88
N TRP A 199 9.31 2.04 -11.44
CA TRP A 199 9.12 3.20 -12.33
C TRP A 199 10.20 3.21 -13.41
N ASP A 200 9.83 3.59 -14.62
CA ASP A 200 10.71 3.81 -15.76
C ASP A 200 10.06 4.92 -16.60
N ASP A 201 10.84 5.85 -17.13
CA ASP A 201 10.31 6.93 -17.96
C ASP A 201 9.69 6.39 -19.27
N ALA A 202 9.99 5.15 -19.66
CA ALA A 202 9.31 4.43 -20.74
C ALA A 202 7.81 4.22 -20.49
N TYR A 203 7.32 4.40 -19.25
CA TYR A 203 5.88 4.39 -18.95
C TYR A 203 5.19 5.72 -19.25
N ILE A 204 5.91 6.78 -19.62
CA ILE A 204 5.31 8.07 -20.00
C ILE A 204 4.72 7.95 -21.40
N MET A 205 3.40 8.05 -21.50
CA MET A 205 2.67 7.81 -22.74
C MET A 205 2.66 9.02 -23.70
N GLY A 206 2.91 10.23 -23.19
CA GLY A 206 2.87 11.45 -24.00
C GLY A 206 1.45 11.83 -24.44
N TYR A 207 0.44 11.55 -23.60
CA TYR A 207 -0.94 11.90 -23.92
C TYR A 207 -1.20 13.40 -23.75
N ASP A 208 -1.93 13.96 -24.72
CA ASP A 208 -2.35 15.36 -24.70
C ASP A 208 -3.13 15.71 -23.43
N TYR A 209 -3.04 16.96 -23.02
CA TYR A 209 -3.81 17.53 -21.93
C TYR A 209 -4.14 19.00 -22.22
N VAL A 210 -5.22 19.50 -21.64
CA VAL A 210 -5.64 20.89 -21.81
C VAL A 210 -4.85 21.76 -20.83
N THR A 211 -4.21 22.81 -21.34
CA THR A 211 -3.64 23.89 -20.53
C THR A 211 -4.65 25.03 -20.46
N GLU A 212 -4.81 25.63 -19.28
CA GLU A 212 -5.63 26.84 -19.10
C GLU A 212 -4.96 28.08 -19.70
#